data_AF-A0A6A0GX82-F1
#
_entry.id   AF-A0A6A0GX82-F1
#
_cell.length_a   1.000
_cell.length_b   1.000
_cell.length_c   1.000
_cell.angle_alpha   90.00
_cell.angle_beta   90.00
_cell.angle_gamma   90.00
#
_symmetry.space_group_name_H-M   'P 1'
#
loop_
_entity.id
_entity.type
_entity.pdbx_description
1 polymer ?
#
loop_
_entity_poly.entity_id
_entity_poly.type
_entity_poly.pdbx_seq_one_letter_code
_entity_poly.pdbx_strand_id
1 'polypeptide(L)'
;MNYLDLDTRPHFSAASSEVSPRLAVKRVTLLASHQQFRDAAEFIHRLPGVTVRSALTDLPMDTLVEAMPLSLPVIEAIYCTAGEVSAEVLHVERVVWQMVRFFAQQEECLTGDIRWEFCGPFVNLCRDVLRVVAKIQPSLRRTLLHRRRQLERAIEGMGHHGLVGTSDESLTSLHDALKLEFEKVVKSYTAALATLQELGTGNKGHNISKGPAPIQASHQRQLSIAPQDIQERLIKNKSLLNIVEPTLGNHSLDILLGILQRRIEHDKDALFQFTQLRKEAKDIPADAVVAPIIMRYAHGCDQFADENNAFVACIMLFTQASRSTTKHSFTVTPNRMPALCRSRHMHSFEVLSQQSHLSIHFCTLKLMQKFTKIFRITWCTLLFCDDQVPAGSSQQHS
;
A
#
# COMPACT_ATOMS: atom_id res chain seq x y z
N MET A 1 -36.87 43.21 42.03
CA MET A 1 -38.19 42.59 41.77
C MET A 1 -38.37 42.56 40.26
N ASN A 2 -38.46 41.46 39.52
CA ASN A 2 -38.41 40.00 39.69
C ASN A 2 -37.98 39.52 38.28
N TYR A 3 -36.78 38.97 38.05
CA TYR A 3 -36.49 37.53 38.03
C TYR A 3 -37.74 36.64 37.94
N LEU A 4 -37.96 36.05 36.75
CA LEU A 4 -38.59 34.74 36.45
C LEU A 4 -39.09 34.75 34.99
N ASP A 5 -38.36 34.10 34.08
CA ASP A 5 -38.81 32.88 33.37
C ASP A 5 -37.85 32.58 32.20
N LEU A 6 -36.84 31.76 32.50
CA LEU A 6 -35.87 31.24 31.53
C LEU A 6 -35.60 29.80 31.92
N ASP A 7 -36.64 28.97 31.87
CA ASP A 7 -36.50 27.52 32.07
C ASP A 7 -37.55 26.75 31.24
N THR A 8 -37.30 26.70 29.94
CA THR A 8 -37.82 25.62 29.07
C THR A 8 -36.65 24.78 28.57
N ARG A 9 -35.89 24.22 29.53
CA ARG A 9 -35.12 23.00 29.29
C ARG A 9 -36.07 21.83 29.52
N PRO A 10 -36.36 20.99 28.51
CA PRO A 10 -37.10 19.78 28.77
C PRO A 10 -36.17 18.79 29.48
N HIS A 11 -36.17 18.81 30.81
CA HIS A 11 -35.68 17.71 31.64
C HIS A 11 -36.62 16.51 31.46
N PHE A 12 -36.43 15.75 30.38
CA PHE A 12 -37.03 14.43 30.26
C PHE A 12 -36.18 13.44 31.08
N SER A 13 -36.60 13.23 32.33
CA SER A 13 -36.36 11.97 33.03
C SER A 13 -37.09 10.87 32.27
N ALA A 14 -36.39 10.19 31.36
CA ALA A 14 -36.97 9.10 30.59
C ALA A 14 -36.65 7.77 31.26
N ALA A 15 -37.67 7.16 31.85
CA ALA A 15 -37.72 5.72 32.05
C ALA A 15 -37.46 5.03 30.70
N SER A 16 -36.59 4.02 30.69
CA SER A 16 -36.13 3.25 29.54
C SER A 16 -37.19 2.26 29.01
N SER A 17 -38.44 2.70 28.86
CA SER A 17 -39.55 1.87 28.35
C SER A 17 -40.19 2.51 27.11
N GLU A 18 -40.06 1.82 25.99
CA GLU A 18 -40.83 1.97 24.73
C GLU A 18 -40.64 3.25 23.90
N VAL A 19 -39.40 3.61 23.57
CA VAL A 19 -39.17 4.54 22.44
C VAL A 19 -39.43 3.81 21.12
N SER A 20 -40.41 4.27 20.34
CA SER A 20 -40.69 3.72 19.00
C SER A 20 -39.55 4.01 18.00
N PRO A 21 -39.26 3.12 17.03
CA PRO A 21 -38.21 3.33 16.03
C PRO A 21 -38.39 4.64 15.25
N ARG A 22 -39.63 5.01 14.89
CA ARG A 22 -39.92 6.27 14.19
C ARG A 22 -39.59 7.52 15.02
N LEU A 23 -39.84 7.48 16.33
CA LEU A 23 -39.49 8.57 17.23
C LEU A 23 -37.96 8.66 17.40
N ALA A 24 -37.28 7.51 17.47
CA ALA A 24 -35.83 7.46 17.52
C ALA A 24 -35.19 8.10 16.27
N VAL A 25 -35.65 7.73 15.06
CA VAL A 25 -35.19 8.32 13.79
C VAL A 25 -35.38 9.83 13.78
N LYS A 26 -36.60 10.31 14.09
CA LYS A 26 -36.89 11.76 14.11
C LYS A 26 -35.97 12.52 15.07
N ARG A 27 -35.74 11.97 16.27
CA ARG A 27 -34.90 12.60 17.28
C ARG A 27 -33.42 12.60 16.88
N VAL A 28 -32.91 11.49 16.36
CA VAL A 28 -31.52 11.40 15.89
C VAL A 28 -31.29 12.36 14.72
N THR A 29 -32.21 12.39 13.74
CA THR A 29 -32.12 13.33 12.60
C THR A 29 -32.19 14.79 13.05
N LEU A 30 -33.07 15.13 14.00
CA LEU A 30 -33.14 16.48 14.56
C LEU A 30 -31.83 16.88 15.24
N LEU A 31 -31.31 16.04 16.15
CA LEU A 31 -30.04 16.30 16.84
C LEU A 31 -28.87 16.39 15.86
N ALA A 32 -28.83 15.54 14.83
CA ALA A 32 -27.81 15.60 13.78
C ALA A 32 -27.91 16.89 12.95
N SER A 33 -29.12 17.36 12.63
CA SER A 33 -29.34 18.63 11.91
C SER A 33 -28.85 19.84 12.70
N HIS A 34 -28.91 19.78 14.03
CA HIS A 34 -28.37 20.80 14.94
C HIS A 34 -26.90 20.56 15.31
N GLN A 35 -26.20 19.62 14.66
CA GLN A 35 -24.80 19.23 14.94
C GLN A 35 -24.56 18.73 16.38
N GLN A 36 -25.61 18.34 17.10
CA GLN A 36 -25.54 17.78 18.46
C GLN A 36 -25.23 16.28 18.42
N PHE A 37 -24.09 15.92 17.81
CA PHE A 37 -23.72 14.52 17.57
C PHE A 37 -23.46 13.72 18.85
N ARG A 38 -22.97 14.37 19.91
CA ARG A 38 -22.74 13.70 21.21
C ARG A 38 -24.05 13.32 21.89
N ASP A 39 -25.01 14.25 21.92
CA ASP A 39 -26.33 14.02 22.52
C ASP A 39 -27.11 12.95 21.74
N ALA A 40 -26.96 12.92 20.41
CA ALA A 40 -27.52 11.88 19.57
C ALA A 40 -26.92 10.50 19.87
N ALA A 41 -25.60 10.42 20.01
CA ALA A 41 -24.91 9.17 20.37
C ALA A 41 -25.34 8.64 21.75
N GLU A 42 -25.42 9.53 22.75
CA GLU A 42 -25.86 9.16 24.11
C GLU A 42 -27.32 8.70 24.13
N PHE A 43 -28.18 9.33 23.30
CA PHE A 43 -29.54 8.86 23.10
C PHE A 43 -29.58 7.45 22.49
N ILE A 44 -28.79 7.15 21.46
CA ILE A 44 -28.73 5.83 20.82
C ILE A 44 -28.25 4.74 21.79
N HIS A 45 -27.21 5.01 22.59
CA HIS A 45 -26.69 4.07 23.59
C HIS A 45 -27.73 3.64 24.64
N ARG A 46 -28.76 4.48 24.89
CA ARG A 46 -29.88 4.17 25.80
C ARG A 46 -31.02 3.38 25.15
N LEU A 47 -31.02 3.23 23.83
CA LEU A 47 -32.06 2.51 23.12
C LEU A 47 -31.81 1.00 23.15
N PRO A 48 -32.86 0.16 23.20
CA PRO A 48 -32.71 -1.26 22.96
C PRO A 48 -32.17 -1.52 21.55
N GLY A 49 -31.25 -2.49 21.41
CA GLY A 49 -30.66 -2.82 20.10
C GLY A 49 -31.69 -3.22 19.04
N VAL A 50 -32.81 -3.83 19.44
CA VAL A 50 -33.96 -4.11 18.56
C VAL A 50 -34.57 -2.84 17.96
N THR A 51 -34.67 -1.77 18.74
CA THR A 51 -35.19 -0.46 18.30
C THR A 51 -34.22 0.18 17.32
N VAL A 52 -32.91 0.13 17.62
CA VAL A 52 -31.87 0.68 16.73
C VAL A 52 -31.88 -0.05 15.39
N ARG A 53 -31.89 -1.39 15.38
CA ARG A 53 -31.97 -2.17 14.13
C ARG A 53 -33.20 -1.84 13.30
N SER A 54 -34.35 -1.69 13.96
CA SER A 54 -35.61 -1.34 13.27
C SER A 54 -35.61 0.10 12.73
N ALA A 55 -34.79 0.98 13.31
CA ALA A 55 -34.62 2.37 12.88
C ALA A 55 -33.55 2.54 11.78
N LEU A 56 -32.63 1.58 11.60
CA LEU A 56 -31.47 1.70 10.72
C LEU A 56 -31.81 2.04 9.27
N THR A 57 -32.89 1.47 8.73
CA THR A 57 -33.30 1.69 7.33
C THR A 57 -33.71 3.13 7.05
N ASP A 58 -34.17 3.83 8.07
CA ASP A 58 -34.73 5.18 7.95
C ASP A 58 -33.74 6.26 8.45
N LEU A 59 -32.60 5.86 9.00
CA LEU A 59 -31.57 6.79 9.46
C LEU A 59 -30.78 7.36 8.28
N PRO A 60 -30.42 8.66 8.30
CA PRO A 60 -29.65 9.31 7.24
C PRO A 60 -28.16 8.93 7.34
N MET A 61 -27.85 7.64 7.19
CA MET A 61 -26.48 7.10 7.33
C MET A 61 -25.50 7.80 6.39
N ASP A 62 -25.90 8.12 5.17
CA ASP A 62 -25.05 8.78 4.18
C ASP A 62 -24.62 10.18 4.63
N THR A 63 -25.57 10.96 5.14
CA THR A 63 -25.31 12.29 5.68
C THR A 63 -24.43 12.21 6.92
N LEU A 64 -24.64 11.20 7.77
CA LEU A 64 -23.79 10.96 8.93
C LEU A 64 -22.36 10.61 8.50
N VAL A 65 -22.17 9.75 7.50
CA VAL A 65 -20.83 9.41 7.00
C VAL A 65 -20.14 10.63 6.39
N GLU A 66 -20.84 11.43 5.59
CA GLU A 66 -20.26 12.65 5.00
C GLU A 66 -19.88 13.70 6.05
N ALA A 67 -20.57 13.74 7.19
CA ALA A 67 -20.28 14.65 8.31
C ALA A 67 -19.14 14.18 9.23
N MET A 68 -18.51 13.03 8.94
CA MET A 68 -17.33 12.58 9.70
C MET A 68 -16.17 13.57 9.49
N PRO A 69 -15.43 13.93 10.57
CA PRO A 69 -15.28 13.21 11.82
C PRO A 69 -16.31 13.51 12.93
N LEU A 70 -17.08 14.60 12.81
CA LEU A 70 -17.93 15.12 13.90
C LEU A 70 -19.07 14.16 14.28
N SER A 71 -19.61 13.45 13.29
CA SER A 71 -20.69 12.47 13.43
C SER A 71 -20.22 11.08 13.89
N LEU A 72 -18.92 10.82 13.99
CA LEU A 72 -18.40 9.51 14.36
C LEU A 72 -18.97 8.97 15.69
N PRO A 73 -19.20 9.76 16.75
CA PRO A 73 -19.86 9.26 17.96
C PRO A 73 -21.23 8.63 17.70
N VAL A 74 -22.00 9.17 16.76
CA VAL A 74 -23.32 8.63 16.39
C VAL A 74 -23.15 7.30 15.65
N ILE A 75 -22.21 7.24 14.71
CA ILE A 75 -21.89 6.02 13.95
C ILE A 75 -21.39 4.93 14.91
N GLU A 76 -20.52 5.27 15.85
CA GLU A 76 -20.05 4.34 16.88
C GLU A 76 -21.21 3.80 17.71
N ALA A 77 -22.10 4.66 18.21
CA ALA A 77 -23.25 4.24 18.98
C ALA A 77 -24.15 3.28 18.19
N ILE A 78 -24.40 3.58 16.91
CA ILE A 78 -25.16 2.70 16.02
C ILE A 78 -24.49 1.32 15.89
N TYR A 79 -23.19 1.29 15.60
CA TYR A 79 -22.43 0.05 15.42
C TYR A 79 -22.38 -0.80 16.69
N CYS A 80 -22.21 -0.17 17.85
CA CYS A 80 -22.12 -0.86 19.12
C CYS A 80 -23.48 -1.35 19.64
N THR A 81 -24.57 -0.62 19.38
CA THR A 81 -25.91 -0.95 19.91
C THR A 81 -26.74 -1.84 18.99
N ALA A 82 -26.56 -1.74 17.66
CA ALA A 82 -27.40 -2.48 16.70
C ALA A 82 -27.21 -4.01 16.79
N GLY A 83 -26.04 -4.49 17.22
CA GLY A 83 -25.76 -5.93 17.33
C GLY A 83 -25.48 -6.57 15.96
N GLU A 84 -26.01 -7.77 15.72
CA GLU A 84 -25.79 -8.50 14.48
C GLU A 84 -26.61 -7.89 13.32
N VAL A 85 -25.93 -7.19 12.42
CA VAL A 85 -26.49 -6.54 11.23
C VAL A 85 -25.57 -6.79 10.04
N SER A 86 -26.12 -6.83 8.83
CA SER A 86 -25.32 -6.97 7.61
C SER A 86 -24.43 -5.75 7.35
N ALA A 87 -23.29 -5.98 6.69
CA ALA A 87 -22.32 -4.93 6.36
C ALA A 87 -22.90 -3.81 5.48
N GLU A 88 -23.83 -4.18 4.58
CA GLU A 88 -24.48 -3.27 3.64
C GLU A 88 -25.35 -2.24 4.37
N VAL A 89 -26.18 -2.66 5.33
CA VAL A 89 -27.08 -1.76 6.06
C VAL A 89 -26.30 -0.75 6.91
N LEU A 90 -25.13 -1.15 7.42
CA LEU A 90 -24.27 -0.26 8.20
C LEU A 90 -23.35 0.60 7.33
N HIS A 91 -23.33 0.41 6.01
CA HIS A 91 -22.40 1.09 5.09
C HIS A 91 -20.92 0.94 5.53
N VAL A 92 -20.55 -0.27 5.96
CA VAL A 92 -19.22 -0.57 6.53
C VAL A 92 -18.06 -0.05 5.65
N GLU A 93 -18.11 -0.31 4.35
CA GLU A 93 -17.05 0.11 3.43
C GLU A 93 -16.91 1.64 3.36
N ARG A 94 -18.04 2.37 3.33
CA ARG A 94 -18.04 3.84 3.27
C ARG A 94 -17.54 4.45 4.56
N VAL A 95 -17.96 3.93 5.72
CA VAL A 95 -17.51 4.40 7.03
C VAL A 95 -16.00 4.23 7.17
N VAL A 96 -15.48 3.05 6.83
CA VAL A 96 -14.05 2.75 6.92
C VAL A 96 -13.24 3.56 5.92
N TRP A 97 -13.75 3.76 4.70
CA TRP A 97 -13.09 4.62 3.73
C TRP A 97 -13.07 6.09 4.15
N GLN A 98 -14.14 6.59 4.78
CA GLN A 98 -14.17 7.94 5.33
C GLN A 98 -13.18 8.10 6.50
N MET A 99 -12.95 7.05 7.29
CA MET A 99 -11.83 7.02 8.25
C MET A 99 -10.50 7.11 7.49
N VAL A 100 -10.22 6.26 6.50
CA VAL A 100 -9.00 6.34 5.67
C VAL A 100 -8.76 7.76 5.14
N ARG A 101 -9.79 8.41 4.61
CA ARG A 101 -9.75 9.80 4.13
C ARG A 101 -9.36 10.79 5.23
N PHE A 102 -9.97 10.70 6.41
CA PHE A 102 -9.63 11.58 7.53
C PHE A 102 -8.15 11.45 7.93
N PHE A 103 -7.63 10.22 7.96
CA PHE A 103 -6.23 9.95 8.29
C PHE A 103 -5.27 10.41 7.18
N ALA A 104 -5.67 10.26 5.91
CA ALA A 104 -4.90 10.77 4.76
C ALA A 104 -4.85 12.30 4.69
N GLN A 105 -5.82 13.00 5.28
CA GLN A 105 -5.85 14.47 5.31
C GLN A 105 -4.95 15.08 6.39
N GLN A 106 -4.45 14.29 7.35
CA GLN A 106 -3.55 14.81 8.39
C GLN A 106 -2.17 15.11 7.78
N GLU A 107 -1.68 16.35 7.89
CA GLU A 107 -0.43 16.78 7.25
C GLU A 107 0.80 15.99 7.75
N GLU A 108 0.78 15.53 8.99
CA GLU A 108 1.85 14.75 9.63
C GLU A 108 1.92 13.30 9.13
N CYS A 109 1.03 12.86 8.23
CA CYS A 109 0.95 11.45 7.85
C CYS A 109 2.07 10.96 6.93
N LEU A 110 2.80 11.86 6.27
CA LEU A 110 3.90 11.50 5.38
C LEU A 110 5.25 11.34 6.10
N THR A 111 5.39 11.92 7.30
CA THR A 111 6.64 11.85 8.08
C THR A 111 6.73 10.60 8.95
N GLY A 112 5.65 9.82 9.05
CA GLY A 112 5.59 8.59 9.85
C GLY A 112 5.63 8.85 11.37
N ASP A 113 5.71 10.10 11.80
CA ASP A 113 5.89 10.50 13.21
C ASP A 113 4.55 10.93 13.85
N ILE A 114 3.46 10.30 13.42
CA ILE A 114 2.14 10.60 13.97
C ILE A 114 2.05 9.97 15.35
N ARG A 115 2.11 10.81 16.38
CA ARG A 115 1.94 10.39 17.76
C ARG A 115 0.45 10.22 18.06
N TRP A 116 -0.14 9.12 17.60
CA TRP A 116 -1.55 8.77 17.79
C TRP A 116 -1.99 8.73 19.26
N GLU A 117 -1.03 8.60 20.19
CA GLU A 117 -1.21 8.75 21.63
C GLU A 117 -1.85 10.10 22.04
N PHE A 118 -1.75 11.12 21.19
CA PHE A 118 -2.32 12.46 21.40
C PHE A 118 -3.56 12.75 20.55
N CYS A 119 -3.97 11.83 19.68
CA CYS A 119 -5.05 12.05 18.70
C CYS A 119 -6.48 11.92 19.27
N GLY A 120 -6.63 11.98 20.59
CA GLY A 120 -7.89 12.32 21.25
C GLY A 120 -9.03 11.28 21.14
N PRO A 121 -10.28 11.71 21.44
CA PRO A 121 -11.46 10.83 21.49
C PRO A 121 -11.82 10.15 20.16
N PHE A 122 -11.43 10.73 19.03
CA PHE A 122 -11.80 10.24 17.70
C PHE A 122 -11.20 8.86 17.39
N VAL A 123 -9.92 8.68 17.71
CA VAL A 123 -9.18 7.42 17.51
C VAL A 123 -9.78 6.28 18.33
N ASN A 124 -10.26 6.58 19.54
CA ASN A 124 -10.97 5.62 20.38
C ASN A 124 -12.28 5.15 19.74
N LEU A 125 -13.07 6.07 19.18
CA LEU A 125 -14.33 5.74 18.50
C LEU A 125 -14.08 4.95 17.21
N CYS A 126 -13.04 5.28 16.45
CA CYS A 126 -12.64 4.53 15.26
C CYS A 126 -12.35 3.07 15.62
N ARG A 127 -11.59 2.84 16.69
CA ARG A 127 -11.34 1.49 17.20
C ARG A 127 -12.62 0.75 17.53
N ASP A 128 -13.54 1.39 18.23
CA ASP A 128 -14.75 0.73 18.73
C ASP A 128 -15.64 0.30 17.54
N VAL A 129 -15.74 1.15 16.51
CA VAL A 129 -16.35 0.81 15.21
C VAL A 129 -15.60 -0.36 14.53
N LEU A 130 -14.28 -0.30 14.42
CA LEU A 130 -13.49 -1.34 13.75
C LEU A 130 -13.60 -2.71 14.42
N ARG A 131 -13.75 -2.76 15.75
CA ARG A 131 -14.01 -4.03 16.46
C ARG A 131 -15.32 -4.68 16.03
N VAL A 132 -16.34 -3.88 15.73
CA VAL A 132 -17.63 -4.38 15.21
C VAL A 132 -17.46 -4.79 13.74
N VAL A 133 -16.81 -3.95 12.93
CA VAL A 133 -16.50 -4.24 11.51
C VAL A 133 -15.74 -5.55 11.35
N ALA A 134 -14.74 -5.82 12.19
CA ALA A 134 -13.96 -7.05 12.12
C ALA A 134 -14.81 -8.33 12.32
N LYS A 135 -15.93 -8.21 13.03
CA LYS A 135 -16.90 -9.32 13.21
C LYS A 135 -17.85 -9.43 12.03
N ILE A 136 -18.33 -8.29 11.51
CA ILE A 136 -19.35 -8.24 10.45
C ILE A 136 -18.77 -8.52 9.06
N GLN A 137 -17.58 -8.00 8.75
CA GLN A 137 -16.94 -8.12 7.44
C GLN A 137 -15.42 -8.35 7.56
N PRO A 138 -14.97 -9.58 7.90
CA PRO A 138 -13.55 -9.88 8.08
C PRO A 138 -12.74 -9.77 6.77
N SER A 139 -13.39 -9.84 5.61
CA SER A 139 -12.77 -9.66 4.30
C SER A 139 -12.34 -8.21 4.04
N LEU A 140 -12.93 -7.22 4.72
CA LEU A 140 -12.66 -5.80 4.48
C LEU A 140 -11.19 -5.45 4.64
N ARG A 141 -10.52 -6.09 5.60
CA ARG A 141 -9.07 -5.91 5.79
C ARG A 141 -8.28 -6.30 4.54
N ARG A 142 -8.64 -7.41 3.89
CA ARG A 142 -7.99 -7.83 2.63
C ARG A 142 -8.27 -6.83 1.52
N THR A 143 -9.48 -6.28 1.46
CA THR A 143 -9.85 -5.22 0.50
C THR A 143 -8.98 -3.97 0.70
N LEU A 144 -8.80 -3.51 1.94
CA LEU A 144 -7.93 -2.37 2.26
C LEU A 144 -6.46 -2.64 1.92
N LEU A 145 -5.93 -3.82 2.25
CA LEU A 145 -4.56 -4.22 1.86
C LEU A 145 -4.39 -4.31 0.35
N HIS A 146 -5.41 -4.74 -0.38
CA HIS A 146 -5.38 -4.75 -1.84
C HIS A 146 -5.37 -3.32 -2.39
N ARG A 147 -6.22 -2.44 -1.84
CA ARG A 147 -6.26 -1.02 -2.21
C ARG A 147 -4.92 -0.34 -1.94
N ARG A 148 -4.32 -0.56 -0.76
CA ARG A 148 -2.97 -0.08 -0.42
C ARG A 148 -1.93 -0.46 -1.47
N ARG A 149 -1.87 -1.76 -1.82
CA ARG A 149 -0.94 -2.26 -2.85
C ARG A 149 -1.19 -1.69 -4.25
N GLN A 150 -2.41 -1.34 -4.60
CA GLN A 150 -2.68 -0.63 -5.85
C GLN A 150 -2.09 0.78 -5.82
N LEU A 151 -2.28 1.51 -4.72
CA LEU A 151 -1.73 2.85 -4.55
C LEU A 151 -0.19 2.84 -4.50
N GLU A 152 0.42 1.89 -3.78
CA GLU A 152 1.88 1.70 -3.72
C GLU A 152 2.49 1.40 -5.09
N ARG A 153 1.87 0.51 -5.88
CA ARG A 153 2.32 0.21 -7.24
C ARG A 153 2.28 1.43 -8.16
N ALA A 154 1.24 2.26 -8.04
CA ALA A 154 1.18 3.51 -8.80
C ALA A 154 2.31 4.47 -8.40
N ILE A 155 2.65 4.57 -7.10
CA ILE A 155 3.77 5.40 -6.61
C ILE A 155 5.10 4.88 -7.15
N GLU A 156 5.34 3.58 -7.04
CA GLU A 156 6.54 2.93 -7.54
C GLU A 156 6.69 3.15 -9.07
N GLY A 157 5.61 3.00 -9.82
CA GLY A 157 5.57 3.25 -11.26
C GLY A 157 5.92 4.69 -11.64
N MET A 158 5.46 5.68 -10.87
CA MET A 158 5.87 7.08 -11.06
C MET A 158 7.38 7.26 -10.86
N GLY A 159 8.00 6.53 -9.93
CA GLY A 159 9.45 6.55 -9.69
C GLY A 159 10.30 6.03 -10.86
N HIS A 160 9.73 5.20 -11.76
CA HIS A 160 10.42 4.63 -12.92
C HIS A 160 10.60 5.62 -14.09
N HIS A 161 10.08 6.84 -13.98
CA HIS A 161 10.17 7.90 -14.98
C HIS A 161 11.49 8.68 -14.97
N GLY A 162 12.57 8.07 -14.45
CA GLY A 162 13.89 8.69 -14.36
C GLY A 162 14.72 8.65 -15.65
N LEU A 163 16.03 8.69 -15.48
CA LEU A 163 17.00 8.52 -16.57
C LEU A 163 17.10 7.05 -17.00
N VAL A 164 17.49 6.81 -18.26
CA VAL A 164 17.76 5.48 -18.79
C VAL A 164 19.23 5.36 -19.15
N GLY A 165 19.79 4.16 -18.97
CA GLY A 165 21.14 3.84 -19.39
C GLY A 165 21.24 3.72 -20.90
N THR A 166 22.30 4.27 -21.48
CA THR A 166 22.66 4.13 -22.88
C THR A 166 23.73 3.04 -23.06
N SER A 167 24.05 2.70 -24.32
CA SER A 167 25.08 1.71 -24.62
C SER A 167 26.49 2.10 -24.15
N ASP A 168 26.71 3.39 -23.88
CA ASP A 168 27.95 3.99 -23.38
C ASP A 168 27.96 4.18 -21.86
N GLU A 169 27.07 3.50 -21.14
CA GLU A 169 26.93 3.55 -19.67
C GLU A 169 26.56 4.93 -19.11
N SER A 170 26.20 5.90 -19.96
CA SER A 170 25.71 7.20 -19.54
C SER A 170 24.21 7.18 -19.24
N LEU A 171 23.75 8.10 -18.39
CA LEU A 171 22.34 8.24 -18.03
C LEU A 171 21.74 9.46 -18.74
N THR A 172 20.73 9.23 -19.56
CA THR A 172 20.06 10.30 -20.32
C THR A 172 18.53 10.17 -20.24
N SER A 173 17.81 11.17 -20.75
CA SER A 173 16.35 11.04 -20.86
C SER A 173 16.00 9.93 -21.86
N LEU A 174 14.87 9.25 -21.67
CA LEU A 174 14.43 8.19 -22.61
C LEU A 174 14.30 8.73 -24.05
N HIS A 175 13.84 9.96 -24.18
CA HIS A 175 13.73 10.64 -25.48
C HIS A 175 15.10 10.76 -26.16
N ASP A 176 16.10 11.23 -25.42
CA ASP A 176 17.44 11.43 -25.97
C ASP A 176 18.15 10.11 -26.24
N ALA A 177 17.96 9.11 -25.38
CA ALA A 177 18.46 7.75 -25.60
C ALA A 177 17.89 7.13 -26.88
N LEU A 178 16.57 7.22 -27.10
CA LEU A 178 15.93 6.75 -28.33
C LEU A 178 16.48 7.47 -29.55
N LYS A 179 16.63 8.80 -29.48
CA LYS A 179 17.22 9.59 -30.56
C LYS A 179 18.63 9.13 -30.89
N LEU A 180 19.50 8.99 -29.89
CA LEU A 180 20.89 8.54 -30.07
C LEU A 180 20.95 7.14 -30.69
N GLU A 181 20.12 6.21 -30.22
CA GLU A 181 20.06 4.87 -30.79
C GLU A 181 19.54 4.87 -32.23
N PHE A 182 18.49 5.64 -32.56
CA PHE A 182 18.05 5.78 -33.95
C PHE A 182 19.14 6.36 -34.86
N GLU A 183 19.87 7.38 -34.40
CA GLU A 183 20.99 7.95 -35.17
C GLU A 183 22.11 6.92 -35.39
N LYS A 184 22.43 6.09 -34.40
CA LYS A 184 23.41 4.98 -34.54
C LYS A 184 22.93 3.95 -35.56
N VAL A 185 21.66 3.55 -35.49
CA VAL A 185 21.05 2.58 -36.41
C VAL A 185 21.06 3.12 -37.85
N VAL A 186 20.69 4.38 -38.06
CA VAL A 186 20.75 5.04 -39.38
C VAL A 186 22.18 5.06 -39.93
N LYS A 187 23.17 5.43 -39.11
CA LYS A 187 24.59 5.43 -39.52
C LYS A 187 25.05 4.02 -39.90
N SER A 188 24.68 3.01 -39.11
CA SER A 188 25.01 1.60 -39.36
C SER A 188 24.43 1.10 -40.70
N TYR A 189 23.14 1.34 -40.96
CA TYR A 189 22.53 0.98 -42.24
C TYR A 189 23.12 1.76 -43.42
N THR A 190 23.41 3.05 -43.26
CA THR A 190 24.00 3.87 -44.32
C THR A 190 25.40 3.37 -44.68
N ALA A 191 26.22 3.03 -43.68
CA ALA A 191 27.54 2.46 -43.89
C ALA A 191 27.46 1.08 -44.58
N ALA A 192 26.55 0.21 -44.13
CA ALA A 192 26.33 -1.09 -44.76
C ALA A 192 25.91 -0.97 -46.23
N LEU A 193 25.01 -0.04 -46.55
CA LEU A 193 24.58 0.23 -47.93
C LEU A 193 25.75 0.70 -48.81
N ALA A 194 26.61 1.59 -48.30
CA ALA A 194 27.80 2.04 -49.03
C ALA A 194 28.74 0.88 -49.37
N THR A 195 29.06 0.02 -48.39
CA THR A 195 29.93 -1.15 -48.60
C THR A 195 29.31 -2.16 -49.57
N LEU A 196 27.98 -2.35 -49.53
CA LEU A 196 27.28 -3.22 -50.49
C LEU A 196 27.35 -2.68 -51.92
N GLN A 197 27.30 -1.35 -52.11
CA GLN A 197 27.47 -0.72 -53.42
C GLN A 197 28.89 -0.92 -53.97
N GLU A 198 29.91 -0.79 -53.11
CA GLU A 198 31.31 -1.08 -53.49
C GLU A 198 31.50 -2.54 -53.91
N LEU A 199 30.98 -3.49 -53.13
CA LEU A 199 31.01 -4.92 -53.47
C LEU A 199 30.24 -5.25 -54.76
N GLY A 200 29.16 -4.51 -55.06
CA GLY A 200 28.38 -4.65 -56.29
C GLY A 200 29.05 -4.11 -57.55
N THR A 201 29.90 -3.07 -57.42
CA THR A 201 30.59 -2.43 -58.55
C THR A 201 31.92 -3.11 -58.93
N GLY A 202 32.54 -3.85 -58.01
CA GLY A 202 33.81 -4.55 -58.23
C GLY A 202 33.77 -5.73 -59.22
N ASN A 203 32.60 -6.11 -59.74
CA ASN A 203 32.42 -7.36 -60.48
C ASN A 203 31.89 -7.16 -61.92
N LYS A 204 32.46 -6.20 -62.68
CA LYS A 204 32.16 -6.01 -64.12
C LYS A 204 32.59 -7.19 -65.03
N GLY A 205 33.21 -8.24 -64.49
CA GLY A 205 33.78 -9.35 -65.27
C GLY A 205 32.93 -10.62 -65.42
N HIS A 206 31.99 -10.94 -64.51
CA HIS A 206 31.23 -12.20 -64.62
C HIS A 206 29.95 -12.16 -63.77
N ASN A 207 28.99 -11.33 -64.18
CA ASN A 207 27.73 -11.20 -63.44
C ASN A 207 26.73 -12.30 -63.82
N ILE A 208 26.53 -13.25 -62.91
CA ILE A 208 25.42 -14.22 -62.85
C ILE A 208 24.09 -13.50 -62.48
N SER A 209 24.08 -12.16 -62.44
CA SER A 209 22.99 -11.36 -61.87
C SER A 209 21.80 -11.14 -62.82
N LYS A 210 21.92 -11.40 -64.11
CA LYS A 210 20.80 -11.31 -65.07
C LYS A 210 20.80 -12.50 -66.02
N GLY A 211 19.95 -13.46 -65.74
CA GLY A 211 19.70 -14.62 -66.58
C GLY A 211 18.61 -15.50 -65.96
N PRO A 212 17.92 -16.33 -66.77
CA PRO A 212 16.93 -17.26 -66.24
C PRO A 212 17.55 -18.13 -65.15
N ALA A 213 16.76 -18.49 -64.13
CA ALA A 213 17.22 -19.29 -63.00
C ALA A 213 18.03 -20.51 -63.50
N PRO A 214 19.19 -20.83 -62.89
CA PRO A 214 20.12 -21.80 -63.44
C PRO A 214 19.65 -23.22 -63.11
N ILE A 215 18.64 -23.73 -63.83
CA ILE A 215 18.04 -25.04 -63.52
C ILE A 215 18.54 -26.14 -64.47
N GLN A 216 18.87 -25.85 -65.73
CA GLN A 216 19.26 -26.87 -66.72
C GLN A 216 20.76 -26.91 -67.08
N ALA A 217 21.51 -25.82 -66.91
CA ALA A 217 22.98 -25.80 -67.04
C ALA A 217 23.73 -26.17 -65.74
N SER A 218 22.99 -26.49 -64.67
CA SER A 218 23.53 -26.64 -63.31
C SER A 218 24.50 -27.80 -63.18
N HIS A 219 24.18 -28.98 -63.74
CA HIS A 219 25.02 -30.18 -63.58
C HIS A 219 26.35 -30.08 -64.34
N GLN A 220 26.33 -29.56 -65.57
CA GLN A 220 27.56 -29.36 -66.35
C GLN A 220 28.43 -28.24 -65.75
N ARG A 221 27.80 -27.18 -65.22
CA ARG A 221 28.48 -26.12 -64.49
C ARG A 221 29.08 -26.60 -63.17
N GLN A 222 28.39 -27.47 -62.43
CA GLN A 222 28.89 -28.08 -61.20
C GLN A 222 30.17 -28.88 -61.44
N LEU A 223 30.24 -29.60 -62.57
CA LEU A 223 31.41 -30.38 -62.96
C LEU A 223 32.63 -29.51 -63.37
N SER A 224 32.43 -28.21 -63.61
CA SER A 224 33.48 -27.28 -64.04
C SER A 224 33.86 -26.22 -63.00
N ILE A 225 33.37 -26.30 -61.76
CA ILE A 225 33.71 -25.34 -60.70
C ILE A 225 35.14 -25.60 -60.23
N ALA A 226 36.00 -24.59 -60.32
CA ALA A 226 37.35 -24.66 -59.75
C ALA A 226 37.33 -24.32 -58.25
N PRO A 227 38.29 -24.82 -57.45
CA PRO A 227 38.45 -24.43 -56.05
C PRO A 227 38.55 -22.92 -55.83
N GLN A 228 39.16 -22.20 -56.78
CA GLN A 228 39.27 -20.73 -56.75
C GLN A 228 37.90 -20.04 -56.83
N ASP A 229 36.98 -20.54 -57.65
CA ASP A 229 35.61 -20.01 -57.74
C ASP A 229 34.84 -20.18 -56.43
N ILE A 230 35.05 -21.30 -55.73
CA ILE A 230 34.43 -21.58 -54.43
C ILE A 230 34.99 -20.62 -53.38
N GLN A 231 36.31 -20.42 -53.38
CA GLN A 231 36.97 -19.51 -52.45
C GLN A 231 36.50 -18.06 -52.65
N GLU A 232 36.40 -17.59 -53.89
CA GLU A 232 35.86 -16.25 -54.18
C GLU A 232 34.41 -16.08 -53.73
N ARG A 233 33.55 -17.09 -53.96
CA ARG A 233 32.16 -17.08 -53.48
C ARG A 233 32.09 -17.07 -51.97
N LEU A 234 32.92 -17.86 -51.29
CA LEU A 234 32.98 -17.91 -49.84
C LEU A 234 33.40 -16.55 -49.27
N ILE A 235 34.44 -15.93 -49.83
CA ILE A 235 34.91 -14.60 -49.42
C ILE A 235 33.79 -13.58 -49.61
N LYS A 236 33.14 -13.53 -50.79
CA LYS A 236 32.03 -12.61 -51.06
C LYS A 236 30.88 -12.81 -50.07
N ASN A 237 30.43 -14.05 -49.85
CA ASN A 237 29.33 -14.34 -48.94
C ASN A 237 29.69 -14.02 -47.48
N LYS A 238 30.93 -14.28 -47.06
CA LYS A 238 31.38 -13.96 -45.70
C LYS A 238 31.50 -12.44 -45.51
N SER A 239 31.99 -11.71 -46.50
CA SER A 239 31.99 -10.23 -46.50
C SER A 239 30.57 -9.66 -46.41
N LEU A 240 29.62 -10.19 -47.18
CA LEU A 240 28.21 -9.79 -47.10
C LEU A 240 27.62 -10.05 -45.71
N LEU A 241 27.85 -11.24 -45.16
CA LEU A 241 27.36 -11.60 -43.83
C LEU A 241 27.92 -10.66 -42.75
N ASN A 242 29.23 -10.37 -42.77
CA ASN A 242 29.87 -9.50 -41.80
C ASN A 242 29.37 -8.05 -41.85
N ILE A 243 28.79 -7.60 -42.98
CA ILE A 243 28.18 -6.27 -43.13
C ILE A 243 26.75 -6.28 -42.60
N VAL A 244 25.97 -7.31 -42.93
CA VAL A 244 24.52 -7.35 -42.63
C VAL A 244 24.25 -7.75 -41.19
N GLU A 245 24.95 -8.75 -40.66
CA GLU A 245 24.69 -9.31 -39.33
C GLU A 245 24.74 -8.27 -38.19
N PRO A 246 25.73 -7.36 -38.13
CA PRO A 246 25.77 -6.33 -37.09
C PRO A 246 24.63 -5.31 -37.17
N THR A 247 24.06 -5.08 -38.36
CA THR A 247 22.95 -4.12 -38.52
C THR A 247 21.62 -4.63 -37.96
N LEU A 248 21.52 -5.94 -37.72
CA LEU A 248 20.30 -6.59 -37.22
C LEU A 248 20.30 -6.78 -35.69
N GLY A 249 21.45 -6.60 -35.03
CA GLY A 249 21.64 -6.85 -33.60
C GLY A 249 21.38 -5.66 -32.68
N ASN A 250 20.39 -4.80 -32.97
CA ASN A 250 20.15 -3.57 -32.19
C ASN A 250 19.33 -3.82 -30.91
N HIS A 251 19.89 -4.59 -29.97
CA HIS A 251 19.24 -4.95 -28.71
C HIS A 251 18.89 -3.74 -27.81
N SER A 252 19.66 -2.65 -27.92
CA SER A 252 19.43 -1.41 -27.18
C SER A 252 18.06 -0.79 -27.48
N LEU A 253 17.66 -0.76 -28.76
CA LEU A 253 16.40 -0.16 -29.17
C LEU A 253 15.19 -0.93 -28.63
N ASP A 254 15.27 -2.27 -28.62
CA ASP A 254 14.24 -3.14 -28.04
C ASP A 254 14.06 -2.88 -26.53
N ILE A 255 15.17 -2.71 -25.80
CA ILE A 255 15.14 -2.36 -24.38
C ILE A 255 14.47 -1.01 -24.17
N LEU A 256 14.86 0.02 -24.94
CA LEU A 256 14.28 1.36 -24.82
C LEU A 256 12.79 1.38 -25.15
N LEU A 257 12.36 0.61 -26.17
CA LEU A 257 10.95 0.42 -26.49
C LEU A 257 10.19 -0.24 -25.32
N GLY A 258 10.76 -1.27 -24.72
CA GLY A 258 10.19 -1.92 -23.54
C GLY A 258 10.11 -1.00 -22.31
N ILE A 259 11.04 -0.06 -22.15
CA ILE A 259 10.97 0.98 -21.10
C ILE A 259 9.84 1.96 -21.42
N LEU A 260 9.72 2.43 -22.67
CA LEU A 260 8.65 3.35 -23.08
C LEU A 260 7.26 2.76 -22.84
N GLN A 261 7.06 1.50 -23.24
CA GLN A 261 5.80 0.79 -23.02
C GLN A 261 5.46 0.68 -21.53
N ARG A 262 6.44 0.32 -20.68
CA ARG A 262 6.24 0.26 -19.23
C ARG A 262 5.88 1.61 -18.61
N ARG A 263 6.57 2.69 -19.03
CA ARG A 263 6.25 4.06 -18.57
C ARG A 263 4.81 4.45 -18.86
N ILE A 264 4.33 4.17 -20.07
CA ILE A 264 2.94 4.40 -20.45
C ILE A 264 1.97 3.65 -19.54
N GLU A 265 2.25 2.37 -19.23
CA GLU A 265 1.38 1.59 -18.33
C GLU A 265 1.41 2.12 -16.89
N HIS A 266 2.57 2.58 -16.40
CA HIS A 266 2.69 3.23 -15.10
C HIS A 266 1.87 4.52 -15.02
N ASP A 267 1.94 5.38 -16.05
CA ASP A 267 1.15 6.62 -16.11
C ASP A 267 -0.36 6.33 -16.16
N LYS A 268 -0.78 5.32 -16.92
CA LYS A 268 -2.18 4.87 -16.95
C LYS A 268 -2.67 4.44 -15.58
N ASP A 269 -1.90 3.62 -14.87
CA ASP A 269 -2.28 3.16 -13.53
C ASP A 269 -2.31 4.33 -12.54
N ALA A 270 -1.31 5.22 -12.56
CA ALA A 270 -1.29 6.41 -11.71
C ALA A 270 -2.52 7.32 -11.93
N LEU A 271 -2.86 7.61 -13.19
CA LEU A 271 -4.06 8.38 -13.54
C LEU A 271 -5.35 7.66 -13.15
N PHE A 272 -5.40 6.34 -13.32
CA PHE A 272 -6.55 5.54 -12.91
C PHE A 272 -6.75 5.62 -11.39
N GLN A 273 -5.71 5.37 -10.59
CA GLN A 273 -5.79 5.45 -9.13
C GLN A 273 -6.17 6.86 -8.67
N PHE A 274 -5.54 7.89 -9.22
CA PHE A 274 -5.85 9.29 -8.88
C PHE A 274 -7.31 9.65 -9.22
N THR A 275 -7.79 9.22 -10.39
CA THR A 275 -9.19 9.46 -10.80
C THR A 275 -10.18 8.75 -9.88
N GLN A 276 -9.86 7.53 -9.42
CA GLN A 276 -10.70 6.83 -8.44
C GLN A 276 -10.73 7.57 -7.11
N LEU A 277 -9.57 7.99 -6.59
CA LEU A 277 -9.50 8.78 -5.35
C LEU A 277 -10.33 10.06 -5.44
N ARG A 278 -10.31 10.76 -6.58
CA ARG A 278 -11.13 11.97 -6.79
C ARG A 278 -12.63 11.71 -6.78
N LYS A 279 -13.09 10.54 -7.23
CA LYS A 279 -14.51 10.16 -7.14
C LYS A 279 -14.92 9.88 -5.69
N GLU A 280 -14.01 9.27 -4.94
CA GLU A 280 -14.23 8.86 -3.55
C GLU A 280 -14.07 10.04 -2.57
N ALA A 281 -13.23 11.03 -2.90
CA ALA A 281 -12.90 12.20 -2.09
C ALA A 281 -13.03 13.49 -2.92
N LYS A 282 -14.18 14.16 -2.78
CA LYS A 282 -14.56 15.36 -3.54
C LYS A 282 -13.68 16.59 -3.29
N ASP A 283 -12.85 16.56 -2.25
CA ASP A 283 -11.95 17.65 -1.85
C ASP A 283 -10.61 17.65 -2.61
N ILE A 284 -10.34 16.63 -3.43
CA ILE A 284 -9.10 16.54 -4.19
C ILE A 284 -9.19 17.39 -5.46
N PRO A 285 -8.35 18.44 -5.61
CA PRO A 285 -8.35 19.27 -6.82
C PRO A 285 -7.86 18.49 -8.05
N ALA A 286 -8.32 18.91 -9.23
CA ALA A 286 -7.98 18.23 -10.48
C ALA A 286 -6.50 18.43 -10.90
N ASP A 287 -5.93 19.56 -10.50
CA ASP A 287 -4.57 20.05 -10.77
C ASP A 287 -3.59 19.75 -9.63
N ALA A 288 -4.00 18.91 -8.67
CA ALA A 288 -3.17 18.59 -7.52
C ALA A 288 -1.94 17.74 -7.89
N VAL A 289 -0.87 17.89 -7.12
CA VAL A 289 0.31 17.01 -7.23
C VAL A 289 -0.10 15.59 -6.82
N VAL A 290 -0.03 14.66 -7.78
CA VAL A 290 -0.60 13.31 -7.67
C VAL A 290 0.09 12.46 -6.60
N ALA A 291 1.43 12.39 -6.62
CA ALA A 291 2.17 11.46 -5.78
C ALA A 291 1.94 11.66 -4.27
N PRO A 292 2.02 12.88 -3.70
CA PRO A 292 1.72 13.10 -2.29
C PRO A 292 0.30 12.69 -1.91
N ILE A 293 -0.68 12.85 -2.80
CA ILE A 293 -2.06 12.42 -2.52
C ILE A 293 -2.14 10.90 -2.45
N ILE A 294 -1.63 10.20 -3.46
CA ILE A 294 -1.65 8.73 -3.48
C ILE A 294 -0.90 8.16 -2.26
N MET A 295 0.25 8.74 -1.89
CA MET A 295 1.03 8.35 -0.70
C MET A 295 0.22 8.50 0.59
N ARG A 296 -0.45 9.64 0.79
CA ARG A 296 -1.28 9.88 1.98
C ARG A 296 -2.42 8.88 2.11
N TYR A 297 -3.09 8.54 1.01
CA TYR A 297 -4.16 7.53 1.01
C TYR A 297 -3.64 6.10 1.18
N ALA A 298 -2.46 5.77 0.63
CA ALA A 298 -1.79 4.49 0.88
C ALA A 298 -1.46 4.34 2.38
N HIS A 299 -0.88 5.38 2.99
CA HIS A 299 -0.61 5.43 4.41
C HIS A 299 -1.91 5.37 5.24
N GLY A 300 -2.96 6.09 4.84
CA GLY A 300 -4.27 6.02 5.47
C GLY A 300 -4.84 4.60 5.49
N CYS A 301 -4.67 3.82 4.41
CA CYS A 301 -5.03 2.40 4.38
C CYS A 301 -4.19 1.57 5.36
N ASP A 302 -2.90 1.88 5.47
CA ASP A 302 -1.95 1.15 6.32
C ASP A 302 -2.33 1.23 7.81
N GLN A 303 -2.81 2.39 8.26
CA GLN A 303 -3.26 2.62 9.63
C GLN A 303 -4.37 1.66 10.10
N PHE A 304 -5.14 1.09 9.17
CA PHE A 304 -6.22 0.14 9.47
C PHE A 304 -5.90 -1.31 9.10
N ALA A 305 -4.86 -1.52 8.30
CA ALA A 305 -4.61 -2.81 7.64
C ALA A 305 -3.49 -3.63 8.31
N ASP A 306 -2.51 -2.96 8.94
CA ASP A 306 -1.37 -3.62 9.57
C ASP A 306 -1.69 -4.09 11.00
N GLU A 307 -1.41 -5.36 11.28
CA GLU A 307 -1.52 -5.98 12.61
C GLU A 307 -0.40 -5.54 13.55
N ASN A 308 0.75 -5.12 13.00
CA ASN A 308 1.91 -4.67 13.77
C ASN A 308 1.85 -3.18 14.12
N ASN A 309 0.90 -2.43 13.55
CA ASN A 309 0.68 -1.05 13.96
C ASN A 309 0.14 -1.05 15.39
N ALA A 310 0.81 -0.32 16.27
CA ALA A 310 0.50 -0.21 17.70
C ALA A 310 -0.99 0.11 17.95
N PHE A 311 -1.64 0.77 16.98
CA PHE A 311 -3.07 0.98 16.95
C PHE A 311 -3.84 -0.35 16.95
N VAL A 312 -3.77 -1.17 15.90
CA VAL A 312 -4.49 -2.46 15.77
C VAL A 312 -4.00 -3.50 16.79
N ALA A 313 -2.71 -3.51 17.13
CA ALA A 313 -2.17 -4.37 18.19
C ALA A 313 -2.80 -4.04 19.56
N CYS A 314 -2.98 -2.75 19.90
CA CYS A 314 -3.78 -2.35 21.07
C CYS A 314 -5.25 -2.76 20.94
N ILE A 315 -5.86 -2.66 19.75
CA ILE A 315 -7.23 -3.13 19.51
C ILE A 315 -7.34 -4.64 19.80
N MET A 316 -6.42 -5.46 19.31
CA MET A 316 -6.44 -6.92 19.44
C MET A 316 -6.09 -7.38 20.86
N LEU A 317 -5.07 -6.79 21.50
CA LEU A 317 -4.64 -7.16 22.84
C LEU A 317 -5.68 -6.79 23.91
N PHE A 318 -6.36 -5.64 23.80
CA PHE A 318 -7.45 -5.29 24.72
C PHE A 318 -8.72 -6.11 24.49
N THR A 319 -9.03 -6.46 23.23
CA THR A 319 -10.24 -7.27 22.93
C THR A 319 -10.09 -8.72 23.39
N GLN A 320 -8.86 -9.27 23.42
CA GLN A 320 -8.58 -10.57 24.04
C GLN A 320 -8.58 -10.50 25.57
N ALA A 321 -8.07 -9.42 26.18
CA ALA A 321 -8.08 -9.24 27.64
C ALA A 321 -9.50 -9.05 28.22
N SER A 322 -10.43 -8.44 27.49
CA SER A 322 -11.85 -8.36 27.92
C SER A 322 -12.62 -9.68 27.78
N ARG A 323 -12.10 -10.67 27.04
CA ARG A 323 -12.71 -12.01 26.95
C ARG A 323 -12.24 -12.95 28.06
N SER A 324 -11.11 -12.68 28.69
CA SER A 324 -10.52 -13.55 29.72
C SER A 324 -10.92 -13.21 31.17
N THR A 325 -11.66 -12.12 31.41
CA THR A 325 -12.17 -11.78 32.76
C THR A 325 -13.55 -12.35 33.08
N THR A 326 -14.17 -13.09 32.15
CA THR A 326 -15.39 -13.86 32.44
C THR A 326 -15.09 -15.34 32.38
N LYS A 327 -15.15 -15.98 33.56
CA LYS A 327 -15.06 -17.43 33.82
C LYS A 327 -13.63 -17.99 33.86
N HIS A 328 -13.04 -17.99 35.05
CA HIS A 328 -12.85 -19.23 35.82
C HIS A 328 -12.26 -18.90 37.20
N SER A 329 -13.06 -19.10 38.24
CA SER A 329 -12.57 -19.37 39.59
C SER A 329 -11.87 -20.73 39.56
N PHE A 330 -10.55 -20.75 39.37
CA PHE A 330 -9.72 -21.92 39.61
C PHE A 330 -9.08 -21.81 40.99
N THR A 331 -9.54 -22.65 41.92
CA THR A 331 -8.79 -23.05 43.12
C THR A 331 -7.50 -23.73 42.68
N VAL A 332 -6.35 -23.11 42.99
CA VAL A 332 -5.01 -23.67 42.73
C VAL A 332 -4.61 -24.54 43.93
N THR A 333 -4.46 -25.84 43.71
CA THR A 333 -3.62 -26.71 44.55
C THR A 333 -2.18 -26.68 44.02
N PRO A 334 -1.16 -26.52 44.88
CA PRO A 334 0.21 -26.41 44.42
C PRO A 334 0.83 -27.80 44.39
N ASN A 335 0.99 -28.40 43.21
CA ASN A 335 2.11 -29.30 42.97
C ASN A 335 2.26 -29.68 41.49
N ARG A 336 3.53 -29.67 41.05
CA ARG A 336 4.10 -30.07 39.74
C ARG A 336 4.14 -29.00 38.63
N MET A 337 5.28 -28.31 38.57
CA MET A 337 5.94 -27.95 37.31
C MET A 337 7.24 -28.76 37.17
N PRO A 338 7.60 -29.25 35.97
CA PRO A 338 8.97 -29.58 35.62
C PRO A 338 9.76 -28.32 35.23
N ALA A 339 11.01 -28.29 35.65
CA ALA A 339 11.96 -27.21 35.48
C ALA A 339 12.54 -27.14 34.06
N LEU A 340 12.67 -25.93 33.50
CA LEU A 340 13.78 -25.50 32.63
C LEU A 340 13.59 -24.03 32.21
N CYS A 341 14.04 -23.11 33.07
CA CYS A 341 14.74 -21.86 32.72
C CYS A 341 14.94 -21.05 34.02
N ARG A 342 15.94 -21.46 34.81
CA ARG A 342 16.54 -20.59 35.84
C ARG A 342 17.56 -19.69 35.14
N SER A 343 17.29 -18.38 35.11
CA SER A 343 18.37 -17.40 35.32
C SER A 343 17.83 -16.08 35.87
N ARG A 344 18.09 -15.93 37.17
CA ARG A 344 18.16 -14.75 38.04
C ARG A 344 17.81 -13.38 37.44
N HIS A 345 16.61 -12.88 37.77
CA HIS A 345 16.36 -11.57 38.39
C HIS A 345 14.87 -11.47 38.78
N MET A 346 14.46 -12.23 39.80
CA MET A 346 13.17 -12.06 40.48
C MET A 346 13.44 -11.98 41.98
N HIS A 347 13.41 -10.77 42.53
CA HIS A 347 13.28 -10.57 43.97
C HIS A 347 12.47 -9.32 44.33
N SER A 348 11.46 -8.96 43.53
CA SER A 348 10.60 -7.79 43.87
C SER A 348 9.12 -7.96 43.51
N PHE A 349 8.64 -9.20 43.43
CA PHE A 349 7.24 -9.49 43.10
C PHE A 349 6.61 -10.36 44.19
N GLU A 350 6.58 -9.87 45.43
CA GLU A 350 5.77 -10.53 46.46
C GLU A 350 5.17 -9.57 47.49
N VAL A 351 5.21 -8.26 47.23
CA VAL A 351 4.48 -7.29 48.04
C VAL A 351 3.88 -6.26 47.09
N LEU A 352 2.68 -6.53 46.59
CA LEU A 352 1.70 -5.55 46.06
C LEU A 352 0.40 -6.30 45.72
N SER A 353 -0.04 -7.17 46.62
CA SER A 353 -1.42 -7.69 46.65
C SER A 353 -2.14 -7.00 47.79
N GLN A 354 -2.55 -5.76 47.57
CA GLN A 354 -3.60 -4.99 48.26
C GLN A 354 -3.29 -3.50 48.12
N GLN A 355 -3.74 -2.89 47.02
CA GLN A 355 -4.26 -1.52 47.04
C GLN A 355 -4.87 -1.16 45.69
N SER A 356 -6.10 -0.68 45.77
CA SER A 356 -7.01 -0.35 44.68
C SER A 356 -6.63 0.96 43.96
N HIS A 357 -6.95 0.98 42.67
CA HIS A 357 -7.17 2.15 41.80
C HIS A 357 -6.03 3.09 41.36
N LEU A 358 -4.78 2.96 41.79
CA LEU A 358 -3.67 3.78 41.25
C LEU A 358 -2.61 3.04 40.40
N SER A 359 -2.74 1.73 40.19
CA SER A 359 -1.65 0.92 39.60
C SER A 359 -1.63 0.84 38.06
N ILE A 360 -2.68 1.29 37.37
CA ILE A 360 -2.78 1.15 35.89
C ILE A 360 -1.83 2.10 35.16
N HIS A 361 -1.62 3.31 35.68
CA HIS A 361 -0.66 4.28 35.10
C HIS A 361 0.81 3.89 35.35
N PHE A 362 1.10 3.21 36.46
CA PHE A 362 2.47 2.80 36.77
C PHE A 362 2.90 1.53 36.03
N CYS A 363 1.96 0.63 35.76
CA CYS A 363 2.21 -0.60 35.01
C CYS A 363 2.46 -0.31 33.51
N THR A 364 1.73 0.65 32.93
CA THR A 364 1.93 1.10 31.53
C THR A 364 3.27 1.81 31.34
N LEU A 365 3.70 2.66 32.28
CA LEU A 365 5.02 3.31 32.21
C LEU A 365 6.19 2.33 32.33
N LYS A 366 6.09 1.32 33.21
CA LYS A 366 7.14 0.29 33.36
C LYS A 366 7.19 -0.68 32.18
N LEU A 367 6.06 -0.95 31.52
CA LEU A 367 6.04 -1.75 30.29
C LEU A 367 6.68 -0.96 29.13
N MET A 368 6.32 0.31 28.98
CA MET A 368 6.93 1.22 27.98
C MET A 368 8.45 1.33 28.17
N GLN A 369 8.94 1.58 29.39
CA GLN A 369 10.39 1.65 29.66
C GLN A 369 11.15 0.34 29.42
N LYS A 370 10.50 -0.82 29.60
CA LYS A 370 11.10 -2.12 29.26
C LYS A 370 11.12 -2.35 27.76
N PHE A 371 10.09 -1.94 27.03
CA PHE A 371 10.06 -2.02 25.56
C PHE A 371 11.11 -1.10 24.92
N THR A 372 11.31 0.12 25.43
CA THR A 372 12.38 1.01 24.94
C THR A 372 13.78 0.46 25.19
N LYS A 373 14.00 -0.24 26.33
CA LYS A 373 15.28 -0.91 26.62
C LYS A 373 15.53 -2.13 25.74
N ILE A 374 14.50 -2.92 25.44
CA ILE A 374 14.62 -4.08 24.54
C ILE A 374 14.94 -3.60 23.12
N PHE A 375 14.25 -2.57 22.61
CA PHE A 375 14.53 -2.00 21.30
C PHE A 375 15.94 -1.40 21.18
N ARG A 376 16.45 -0.74 22.23
CA ARG A 376 17.83 -0.22 22.24
C ARG A 376 18.88 -1.33 22.24
N ILE A 377 18.62 -2.45 22.91
CA ILE A 377 19.52 -3.60 22.94
C ILE A 377 19.53 -4.29 21.56
N THR A 378 18.36 -4.48 20.92
CA THR A 378 18.28 -5.09 19.58
C THR A 378 18.91 -4.21 18.49
N TRP A 379 18.81 -2.88 18.60
CA TRP A 379 19.44 -1.94 17.66
C TRP A 379 20.97 -1.84 17.84
N CYS A 380 21.49 -1.98 19.07
CA CYS A 380 22.93 -2.02 19.32
C CYS A 380 23.59 -3.33 18.85
N THR A 381 22.88 -4.47 18.87
CA THR A 381 23.44 -5.75 18.41
C THR A 381 23.49 -5.86 16.87
N LEU A 382 22.67 -5.10 16.15
CA LEU A 382 22.64 -5.07 14.67
C LEU A 382 23.64 -4.07 14.04
N LEU A 383 24.19 -3.14 14.83
CA LEU A 383 25.15 -2.13 14.36
C LEU A 383 26.63 -2.42 14.67
N PHE A 384 26.95 -3.59 15.24
CA PHE A 384 28.32 -3.98 15.62
C PHE A 384 28.80 -5.32 15.04
N CYS A 385 28.10 -5.88 14.06
CA CYS A 385 28.54 -7.06 13.30
C CYS A 385 28.70 -6.71 11.82
N ASP A 386 29.63 -5.81 11.49
CA ASP A 386 30.23 -5.73 10.16
C ASP A 386 31.63 -5.11 10.34
N ASP A 387 32.61 -5.98 10.60
CA ASP A 387 34.03 -5.75 10.34
C ASP A 387 34.82 -6.97 10.82
N GLN A 388 35.11 -7.93 9.92
CA GLN A 388 36.39 -8.65 9.89
C GLN A 388 36.62 -9.25 8.49
N VAL A 389 37.48 -8.58 7.74
CA VAL A 389 38.16 -9.06 6.53
C VAL A 389 39.25 -10.07 6.93
N PRO A 390 39.34 -11.28 6.34
CA PRO A 390 40.52 -12.11 6.48
C PRO A 390 41.51 -11.84 5.34
N ALA A 391 42.72 -11.42 5.72
CA ALA A 391 43.89 -11.32 4.87
C ALA A 391 44.37 -12.74 4.46
N GLY A 392 44.37 -13.01 3.15
CA GLY A 392 44.96 -14.21 2.55
C GLY A 392 46.33 -13.91 1.97
N SER A 393 47.37 -14.41 2.62
CA SER A 393 48.76 -14.43 2.20
C SER A 393 49.00 -15.46 1.08
N SER A 394 49.54 -15.05 -0.05
CA SER A 394 50.16 -15.91 -1.05
C SER A 394 51.68 -15.74 -1.00
N GLN A 395 52.37 -16.77 -0.49
CA GLN A 395 53.81 -16.95 -0.58
C GLN A 395 54.16 -17.84 -1.79
N GLN A 396 55.15 -17.39 -2.54
CA GLN A 396 55.93 -18.16 -3.51
C GLN A 396 56.69 -19.30 -2.81
N HIS A 397 56.86 -20.44 -3.48
CA HIS A 397 58.18 -21.02 -3.71
C HIS A 397 58.16 -22.17 -4.75
N SER A 398 59.19 -22.12 -5.60
CA SER A 398 59.77 -23.18 -6.45
C SER A 398 59.17 -23.42 -7.82
#